data_AF-A0A6I2R4M8-F1
#
_entry.id   AF-A0A6I2R4M8-F1
#
_cell.length_a   1.000
_cell.length_b   1.000
_cell.length_c   1.000
_cell.angle_alpha   90.00
_cell.angle_beta   90.00
_cell.angle_gamma   90.00
#
_symmetry.space_group_name_H-M   'P 1'
#
loop_
_entity.id
_entity.type
_entity.pdbx_description
1 polymer ?
#
loop_
_entity_poly.entity_id
_entity_poly.type
_entity_poly.pdbx_seq_one_letter_code
_entity_poly.pdbx_strand_id
1 'polypeptide(L)' 'MATNFEAITKNPETLAAFLRALPILEGPWDEEFQRNYCAGCGKVSCDDGSPCPYEDKRNSPGWWLGLEAMAAEAEP' A
#
# COMPACT_ATOMS: atom_id res chain seq x y z
N MET A 1 -14.95 25.90 6.21
CA MET A 1 -13.98 25.12 7.00
C MET A 1 -13.95 23.73 6.40
N ALA A 2 -12.77 23.18 6.11
CA ALA A 2 -12.68 21.81 5.63
C ALA A 2 -12.91 20.85 6.81
N THR A 3 -13.64 19.78 6.56
CA THR A 3 -13.82 18.69 7.52
C THR A 3 -12.53 17.89 7.67
N ASN A 4 -12.42 17.08 8.73
CA ASN A 4 -11.29 16.17 8.90
C ASN A 4 -11.13 15.21 7.71
N PHE A 5 -12.25 14.76 7.12
CA PHE A 5 -12.23 13.93 5.93
C PHE A 5 -11.56 14.67 4.77
N GLU A 6 -12.04 15.88 4.42
CA GLU A 6 -11.46 16.70 3.36
C GLU A 6 -9.97 17.03 3.59
N ALA A 7 -9.56 17.21 4.86
CA ALA A 7 -8.17 17.46 5.20
C ALA A 7 -7.27 16.23 4.96
N ILE A 8 -7.76 15.03 5.30
CA ILE A 8 -7.01 13.77 5.18
C ILE A 8 -6.99 13.27 3.73
N THR A 9 -8.10 13.39 2.99
CA THR A 9 -8.23 12.89 1.61
C THR A 9 -7.84 13.91 0.54
N LYS A 10 -7.16 15.00 0.92
CA LYS A 10 -6.83 16.11 0.00
C LYS A 10 -5.92 15.69 -1.16
N ASN A 11 -5.01 14.76 -0.94
CA ASN A 11 -4.10 14.19 -1.94
C ASN A 11 -3.60 12.80 -1.48
N PRO A 12 -3.14 11.95 -2.40
CA PRO A 12 -2.73 10.59 -2.07
C PRO A 12 -1.57 10.52 -1.08
N GLU A 13 -0.63 11.47 -1.08
CA GLU A 13 0.47 11.51 -0.11
C GLU A 13 -0.03 11.75 1.33
N THR A 14 -1.00 12.65 1.50
CA THR A 14 -1.61 12.96 2.81
C THR A 14 -2.40 11.76 3.33
N LEU A 15 -3.17 11.12 2.45
CA LEU A 15 -3.92 9.92 2.78
C LEU A 15 -2.97 8.76 3.13
N ALA A 16 -1.91 8.54 2.35
CA ALA A 16 -0.91 7.51 2.60
C ALA A 16 -0.23 7.68 3.96
N ALA A 17 0.15 8.91 4.30
CA ALA A 17 0.75 9.22 5.59
C ALA A 17 -0.21 8.96 6.76
N PHE A 18 -1.49 9.32 6.60
CA PHE A 18 -2.52 9.05 7.59
C PHE A 18 -2.74 7.54 7.78
N LEU A 19 -2.89 6.79 6.70
CA LEU A 19 -3.07 5.34 6.72
C LEU A 19 -1.88 4.62 7.39
N ARG A 20 -0.65 5.07 7.11
CA ARG A 20 0.57 4.52 7.74
C ARG A 20 0.66 4.78 9.24
N ALA A 21 0.02 5.85 9.73
CA ALA A 21 0.04 6.22 11.14
C ALA A 21 -0.99 5.44 11.98
N LEU A 22 -1.90 4.68 11.36
CA LEU A 22 -2.89 3.89 12.07
C LEU A 22 -2.21 2.73 12.83
N PRO A 23 -2.59 2.47 14.10
CA PRO A 23 -2.02 1.38 14.90
C PRO A 23 -2.67 0.03 14.50
N ILE A 24 -2.55 -0.34 13.23
CA ILE A 24 -3.08 -1.58 12.68
C ILE A 24 -1.95 -2.54 12.34
N LEU A 25 -2.23 -3.84 12.44
CA LEU A 25 -1.25 -4.88 12.15
C LEU A 25 -1.06 -5.08 10.64
N GLU A 26 -2.18 -5.11 9.90
CA GLU A 26 -2.22 -5.31 8.45
C GLU A 26 -3.28 -4.38 7.85
N GLY A 27 -2.97 -3.79 6.70
CA GLY A 27 -3.90 -2.95 5.93
C GLY A 27 -4.26 -3.57 4.58
N PRO A 28 -5.20 -2.97 3.83
CA PRO A 28 -5.58 -3.44 2.49
C PRO A 28 -4.40 -3.46 1.51
N TRP A 29 -3.43 -2.55 1.68
CA TRP A 29 -2.19 -2.55 0.89
C TRP A 29 -1.33 -3.80 1.12
N ASP A 30 -1.40 -4.44 2.30
CA ASP A 30 -0.65 -5.67 2.58
C ASP A 30 -1.29 -6.87 1.86
N GLU A 31 -2.63 -6.93 1.80
CA GLU A 31 -3.35 -7.95 1.03
C GLU A 31 -3.04 -7.85 -0.47
N GLU A 32 -3.09 -6.63 -1.03
CA GLU A 32 -2.73 -6.41 -2.43
C GLU A 32 -1.26 -6.69 -2.72
N PHE A 33 -0.36 -6.36 -1.78
CA PHE A 33 1.04 -6.73 -1.88
C PHE A 33 1.22 -8.25 -1.93
N GLN A 34 0.56 -8.99 -1.04
CA GLN A 34 0.62 -10.44 -0.99
C GLN A 34 0.08 -11.07 -2.28
N ARG A 35 -1.05 -10.56 -2.77
CA ARG A 35 -1.69 -11.01 -4.02
C ARG A 35 -0.77 -10.80 -5.24
N ASN A 36 -0.14 -9.63 -5.35
CA ASN A 36 0.66 -9.28 -6.53
C ASN A 36 2.09 -9.83 -6.49
N TYR A 37 2.69 -9.95 -5.29
CA TYR A 37 4.11 -10.28 -5.15
C TYR A 37 4.38 -11.58 -4.41
N CYS A 38 3.68 -11.88 -3.31
CA CYS A 38 3.95 -13.10 -2.55
C CYS A 38 3.53 -14.36 -3.30
N ALA A 39 2.43 -14.33 -4.05
CA ALA A 39 1.95 -15.47 -4.84
C ALA A 39 3.01 -16.03 -5.83
N GLY A 40 3.94 -15.18 -6.30
CA GLY A 40 5.02 -15.57 -7.22
C GLY A 40 6.44 -15.43 -6.64
N CYS A 41 6.60 -15.05 -5.37
CA CYS A 41 7.91 -14.73 -4.79
C CYS A 41 8.82 -15.96 -4.62
N GLY A 42 8.26 -17.17 -4.61
CA GLY A 42 9.01 -18.42 -4.44
C GLY A 42 9.60 -18.64 -3.05
N LYS A 43 9.40 -17.71 -2.11
CA LYS A 43 9.80 -17.85 -0.71
C LYS A 43 8.73 -18.58 0.09
N VAL A 44 9.15 -19.52 0.93
CA VAL A 44 8.28 -20.21 1.89
C VAL A 44 7.90 -19.30 3.06
N SER A 45 8.81 -18.41 3.47
CA SER A 45 8.61 -17.46 4.56
C SER A 45 9.45 -16.20 4.34
N CYS A 46 8.95 -15.07 4.83
CA CYS A 46 9.73 -13.83 4.91
C CYS A 46 10.74 -13.83 6.07
N ASP A 47 10.68 -14.81 6.97
CA ASP A 47 11.54 -14.94 8.16
C ASP A 47 12.87 -15.68 7.89
N ASP A 48 13.09 -16.14 6.67
CA ASP A 48 14.28 -16.91 6.25
C ASP A 48 15.60 -16.09 6.28
N GLY A 49 15.58 -14.87 6.83
CA GLY A 49 16.74 -13.97 6.91
C GLY A 49 17.12 -13.30 5.57
N SER A 50 16.51 -13.71 4.46
CA SER A 50 16.73 -13.12 3.14
C SER A 50 15.81 -11.90 2.92
N PRO A 51 16.33 -10.73 2.49
CA PRO A 51 15.55 -9.51 2.33
C PRO A 51 14.41 -9.69 1.31
N CYS A 52 13.27 -9.04 1.53
CA CYS A 52 12.15 -9.09 0.59
C CYS A 52 12.55 -8.43 -0.74
N PRO A 53 12.43 -9.12 -1.90
CA PRO A 53 12.77 -8.51 -3.19
C PRO A 53 11.86 -7.31 -3.56
N TYR A 54 10.72 -7.18 -2.89
CA TYR A 54 9.71 -6.13 -3.10
C TYR A 54 9.56 -5.23 -1.86
N GLU A 55 10.62 -5.08 -1.07
CA GLU A 55 10.58 -4.34 0.21
C GLU A 55 10.08 -2.90 0.08
N ASP A 56 10.32 -2.25 -1.06
CA ASP A 56 9.85 -0.89 -1.33
C ASP A 56 8.33 -0.78 -1.54
N LYS A 57 7.65 -1.88 -1.87
CA LYS A 57 6.18 -1.96 -1.96
C LYS A 57 5.54 -2.54 -0.70
N ARG A 58 6.33 -3.19 0.16
CA ARG A 58 5.84 -3.84 1.38
C ARG A 58 5.40 -2.80 2.41
N ASN A 59 4.23 -3.01 3.03
CA ASN A 59 3.67 -2.09 4.02
C ASN A 59 3.70 -0.64 3.52
N SER A 60 3.24 -0.42 2.29
CA SER A 60 3.29 0.88 1.61
C SER A 60 1.90 1.31 1.15
N PRO A 61 1.16 2.06 1.98
CA PRO A 61 -0.12 2.64 1.58
C PRO A 61 -0.01 3.55 0.36
N GLY A 62 1.12 4.26 0.21
CA GLY A 62 1.35 5.17 -0.92
C GLY A 62 1.47 4.43 -2.25
N TRP A 63 2.19 3.29 -2.27
CA TRP A 63 2.23 2.42 -3.45
C TRP A 63 0.83 1.93 -3.82
N TRP A 64 0.07 1.46 -2.83
CA TRP A 64 -1.28 0.94 -3.03
C TRP A 64 -2.25 1.99 -3.58
N LEU A 65 -2.23 3.22 -3.05
CA LEU A 65 -3.02 4.33 -3.59
C LEU A 65 -2.63 4.70 -5.03
N GLY A 66 -1.36 4.50 -5.40
CA GLY A 66 -0.89 4.69 -6.77
C GLY A 66 -1.44 3.64 -7.75
N LEU A 67 -1.86 2.46 -7.30
CA LEU A 67 -2.50 1.45 -8.15
C LEU A 67 -3.86 1.96 -8.67
N GLU A 68 -4.63 2.66 -7.83
CA GLU A 68 -5.91 3.23 -8.25
C GLU A 68 -5.74 4.38 -9.24
N ALA A 69 -4.70 5.20 -9.09
CA ALA A 69 -4.37 6.23 -10.09
C ALA A 69 -4.04 5.60 -11.47
N MET A 70 -3.26 4.51 -11.47
CA MET A 70 -2.97 3.77 -12.70
C MET A 70 -4.20 3.07 -13.30
N ALA A 71 -5.16 2.65 -12.48
CA ALA A 71 -6.42 2.07 -12.94
C ALA A 71 -7.34 3.14 -13.55
N ALA A 72 -7.44 4.32 -12.93
CA ALA A 72 -8.27 5.43 -13.42
C ALA A 72 -7.75 6.03 -14.75
N GLU A 73 -6.45 5.94 -15.02
CA GLU A 73 -5.85 6.35 -16.30
C GLU A 73 -5.97 5.28 -17.40
N ALA A 74 -6.35 4.04 -17.06
CA ALA A 74 -6.47 2.92 -18.00
C ALA A 74 -7.88 2.76 -18.61
N GLU A 75 -8.85 3.61 -18.22
CA GLU A 75 -10.19 3.67 -18.82
C GLU A 75 -10.23 4.72 -19.96
N PRO A 76 -10.47 4.33 -21.23
CA PRO A 76 -10.63 5.24 -22.36
C PRO A 76 -12.00 5.95 -22.43
#